data_AF-D3B2U9-F1
#
_entry.id   AF-D3B2U9-F1
#
_cell.length_a   1.000
_cell.length_b   1.000
_cell.length_c   1.000
_cell.angle_alpha   90.00
_cell.angle_beta   90.00
_cell.angle_gamma   90.00
#
_symmetry.space_group_name_H-M   'P 1'
#
loop_
_entity.id
_entity.type
_entity.pdbx_description
1 polymer ?
#
loop_
_entity_poly.entity_id
_entity_poly.type
_entity_poly.pdbx_seq_one_letter_code
_entity_poly.pdbx_strand_id
1 'polypeptide(L)'
;MVKSTVTSSKNSGYDFIYKGYNLTKISFTFGLIIRLILIVFSEWQDANMLVKYTDIDYEVYTDASRFVVEGLSPYDRSTYRYTPLLSFLLIPNILVHKAFGKLLFVICDMIIGYLLKSILIQRFPKIKESMLFACTTAWILNPFVINVSTRGNAESVIGAMVLLSVYFLFKKRLILASIFYGLSVHFKIYPIIYSIPIYLYIDKNYYNKLPSSYNSTDRSSFSTILKNIFNKNRLTFFFVSATTFLSLTFIMYLIYGYIFLFETYLYHVIRADNRHNFSVCGRIGVVGIGRCGIGIVPSTGTTIACNQLGLLQRLGVLHAIGNHNIRCVQQGLYGSVFYLVLLVATVGAAYH
;
A
#
# COMPACT_ATOMS: atom_id res chain seq x y z
N MET A 1 18.55 -44.01 -23.44
CA MET A 1 17.57 -43.70 -22.38
C MET A 1 18.32 -43.16 -21.17
N VAL A 2 18.49 -41.84 -21.06
CA VAL A 2 19.07 -41.22 -19.88
C VAL A 2 17.92 -40.61 -19.09
N LYS A 3 17.56 -41.26 -17.98
CA LYS A 3 16.61 -40.74 -16.99
C LYS A 3 17.27 -39.54 -16.31
N SER A 4 16.79 -38.33 -16.60
CA SER A 4 17.11 -37.14 -15.80
C SER A 4 16.29 -37.17 -14.51
N THR A 5 16.95 -37.61 -13.44
CA THR A 5 16.46 -37.52 -12.07
C THR A 5 16.40 -36.05 -11.65
N VAL A 6 15.19 -35.48 -11.63
CA VAL A 6 14.89 -34.19 -11.00
C VAL A 6 14.92 -34.38 -9.49
N THR A 7 16.06 -34.11 -8.88
CA THR A 7 16.20 -34.04 -7.42
C THR A 7 15.54 -32.77 -6.90
N SER A 8 14.45 -32.94 -6.15
CA SER A 8 13.72 -31.84 -5.52
C SER A 8 14.53 -31.26 -4.35
N SER A 9 14.94 -29.99 -4.45
CA SER A 9 15.29 -29.18 -3.28
C SER A 9 14.13 -28.24 -2.98
N LYS A 10 13.55 -28.37 -1.78
CA LYS A 10 12.22 -27.86 -1.41
C LYS A 10 12.19 -26.41 -0.91
N ASN A 11 13.17 -25.56 -1.26
CA ASN A 11 13.28 -24.19 -0.72
C ASN A 11 13.37 -23.05 -1.75
N SER A 12 13.08 -23.30 -3.04
CA SER A 12 13.14 -22.28 -4.11
C SER A 12 12.02 -22.38 -5.15
N GLY A 13 10.87 -22.94 -4.79
CA GLY A 13 9.85 -23.42 -5.75
C GLY A 13 9.08 -22.37 -6.55
N TYR A 14 9.49 -21.10 -6.56
CA TYR A 14 8.75 -20.02 -7.24
C TYR A 14 9.66 -18.97 -7.91
N ASP A 15 10.91 -19.32 -8.17
CA ASP A 15 11.80 -18.50 -8.98
C ASP A 15 11.67 -18.94 -10.43
N PHE A 16 11.30 -18.02 -11.32
CA PHE A 16 11.21 -18.32 -12.75
C PHE A 16 12.62 -18.43 -13.32
N ILE A 17 12.99 -19.65 -13.74
CA ILE A 17 14.29 -19.96 -14.33
C ILE A 17 14.12 -20.17 -15.83
N TYR A 18 14.79 -19.37 -16.65
CA TYR A 18 14.81 -19.54 -18.11
C TYR A 18 16.26 -19.74 -18.57
N LYS A 19 16.52 -20.84 -19.28
CA LYS A 19 17.85 -21.22 -19.78
C LYS A 19 18.97 -21.15 -18.71
N GLY A 20 18.67 -21.57 -17.48
CA GLY A 20 19.63 -21.56 -16.36
C GLY A 20 19.75 -20.23 -15.59
N TYR A 21 19.12 -19.15 -16.06
CA TYR A 21 19.13 -17.85 -15.38
C TYR A 21 17.88 -17.67 -14.53
N ASN A 22 18.04 -17.18 -13.30
CA ASN A 22 16.92 -16.84 -12.42
C ASN A 22 16.41 -15.43 -12.72
N LEU A 23 15.45 -15.34 -13.65
CA LEU A 23 14.91 -14.07 -14.13
C LEU A 23 14.23 -13.27 -13.02
N THR A 24 13.67 -13.96 -12.02
CA THR A 24 13.04 -13.28 -10.89
C THR A 24 14.07 -12.48 -10.09
N LYS A 25 15.20 -13.11 -9.71
CA LYS A 25 16.29 -12.41 -9.02
C LYS A 25 16.85 -11.27 -9.88
N ILE A 26 17.05 -11.51 -11.17
CA ILE A 26 17.54 -10.49 -12.11
C ILE A 26 16.58 -9.28 -12.14
N SER A 27 15.26 -9.49 -12.19
CA SER A 27 14.27 -8.41 -12.17
C SER A 27 14.33 -7.56 -10.90
N PHE A 28 14.46 -8.20 -9.72
CA PHE A 28 14.64 -7.48 -8.45
C PHE A 28 15.95 -6.67 -8.44
N THR A 29 17.06 -7.27 -8.85
CA THR A 29 18.35 -6.59 -8.91
C THR A 29 18.31 -5.42 -9.90
N PHE A 30 17.74 -5.63 -11.08
CA PHE A 30 17.60 -4.58 -12.10
C PHE A 30 16.70 -3.44 -11.62
N GLY A 31 15.56 -3.77 -10.99
CA GLY A 31 14.66 -2.78 -10.39
C GLY A 31 15.31 -1.96 -9.27
N LEU A 32 16.18 -2.57 -8.46
CA LEU A 32 16.97 -1.88 -7.44
C LEU A 32 18.00 -0.95 -8.08
N ILE A 33 18.75 -1.42 -9.07
CA ILE A 33 19.75 -0.62 -9.79
C ILE A 33 19.10 0.63 -10.41
N ILE A 34 17.97 0.48 -11.09
CA ILE A 34 17.23 1.63 -11.66
C ILE A 34 16.89 2.65 -10.57
N ARG A 35 16.36 2.20 -9.42
CA ARG A 35 15.99 3.10 -8.33
C ARG A 35 17.21 3.81 -7.73
N LEU A 36 18.34 3.11 -7.58
CA LEU A 36 19.58 3.71 -7.08
C LEU A 36 20.13 4.76 -8.07
N ILE A 37 20.13 4.46 -9.36
CA ILE A 37 20.51 5.43 -10.41
C ILE A 37 19.59 6.66 -10.35
N LEU A 38 18.28 6.46 -10.19
CA LEU A 38 17.33 7.56 -10.09
C LEU A 38 17.48 8.38 -8.81
N ILE A 39 17.91 7.79 -7.69
CA ILE A 39 18.26 8.56 -6.48
C ILE A 39 19.47 9.45 -6.76
N VAL A 40 20.53 8.92 -7.37
CA VAL A 40 21.71 9.74 -7.73
C VAL A 40 21.33 10.84 -8.71
N PHE A 41 20.53 10.50 -9.72
CA PHE A 41 19.99 11.47 -10.68
C PHE A 41 19.11 12.52 -9.99
N SER A 42 18.34 12.14 -8.97
CA SER A 42 17.50 13.09 -8.23
C SER A 42 18.31 14.17 -7.54
N GLU A 43 19.45 13.83 -6.94
CA GLU A 43 20.34 14.80 -6.30
C GLU A 43 20.98 15.73 -7.34
N TRP A 44 21.40 15.19 -8.48
CA TRP A 44 21.91 15.99 -9.58
C TRP A 44 20.85 16.95 -10.15
N GLN A 45 19.64 16.45 -10.41
CA GLN A 45 18.54 17.26 -10.93
C GLN A 45 18.16 18.36 -9.93
N ASP A 46 18.08 18.03 -8.65
CA ASP A 46 17.74 18.99 -7.61
C ASP A 46 18.81 20.08 -7.44
N ALA A 47 20.08 19.79 -7.74
CA ALA A 47 21.15 20.79 -7.72
C ALA A 47 21.18 21.67 -8.99
N ASN A 48 20.87 21.11 -10.16
CA ASN A 48 21.11 21.77 -11.45
C ASN A 48 19.86 22.32 -12.15
N MET A 49 18.65 21.89 -11.76
CA MET A 49 17.41 22.27 -12.42
C MET A 49 16.46 23.07 -11.51
N LEU A 50 15.65 23.93 -12.12
CA LEU A 50 14.59 24.68 -11.44
C LEU A 50 13.49 23.74 -10.92
N VAL A 51 13.07 22.78 -11.76
CA VAL A 51 12.06 21.79 -11.40
C VAL A 51 12.73 20.65 -10.64
N LYS A 52 12.39 20.54 -9.35
CA LYS A 52 12.93 19.52 -8.45
C LYS A 52 12.32 18.15 -8.74
N TYR A 53 13.18 17.14 -8.68
CA TYR A 53 12.80 15.74 -8.69
C TYR A 53 12.20 15.34 -7.35
N THR A 54 12.83 15.74 -6.24
CA THR A 54 12.37 15.38 -4.89
C THR A 54 10.95 15.89 -4.61
N ASP A 55 10.15 15.07 -3.96
CA ASP A 55 8.81 15.44 -3.52
C ASP A 55 8.89 16.49 -2.41
N ILE A 56 7.97 17.45 -2.41
CA ILE A 56 7.97 18.54 -1.42
C ILE A 56 7.77 17.99 0.00
N ASP A 57 7.01 16.90 0.10
CA ASP A 57 6.78 16.18 1.35
C ASP A 57 8.08 15.63 1.94
N TYR A 58 9.07 15.24 1.10
CA TYR A 58 10.35 14.72 1.60
C TYR A 58 11.17 15.76 2.36
N GLU A 59 11.14 17.01 1.89
CA GLU A 59 11.78 18.13 2.59
C GLU A 59 11.04 18.43 3.89
N VAL A 60 9.71 18.39 3.89
CA VAL A 60 8.89 18.56 5.11
C VAL A 60 9.20 17.48 6.15
N TYR A 61 9.38 16.22 5.75
CA TYR A 61 9.80 15.15 6.66
C TYR A 61 11.20 15.38 7.22
N THR A 62 12.13 15.79 6.35
CA THR A 62 13.52 16.00 6.72
C THR A 62 13.66 17.17 7.69
N ASP A 63 12.94 18.27 7.45
CA ASP A 63 12.88 19.41 8.36
C ASP A 63 12.27 19.04 9.71
N ALA A 64 11.16 18.30 9.73
CA ALA A 64 10.56 17.80 10.97
C ALA A 64 11.51 16.88 11.76
N SER A 65 12.33 16.08 11.06
CA SER A 65 13.36 15.24 11.68
C SER A 65 14.49 16.08 12.26
N ARG A 66 14.83 17.21 11.65
CA ARG A 66 15.81 18.18 12.18
C ARG A 66 15.34 18.78 13.51
N PHE A 67 14.07 19.22 13.57
CA PHE A 67 13.49 19.71 14.83
C PHE A 67 13.56 18.68 15.94
N VAL A 68 13.25 17.41 15.65
CA VAL A 68 13.39 16.33 16.64
C VAL A 68 14.83 16.18 17.15
N VAL A 69 15.83 16.24 16.26
CA VAL A 69 17.24 16.16 16.66
C VAL A 69 17.66 17.34 17.55
N GLU A 70 17.08 18.51 17.32
CA GLU A 70 17.28 19.72 18.14
C GLU A 70 16.49 19.70 19.47
N GLY A 71 15.72 18.63 19.74
CA GLY A 71 14.87 18.51 20.93
C GLY A 71 13.56 19.30 20.85
N LEU A 72 13.21 19.78 19.66
CA LEU A 72 12.00 20.53 19.36
C LEU A 72 10.90 19.61 18.81
N SER A 73 9.70 20.18 18.63
CA SER A 73 8.56 19.42 18.12
C SER A 73 8.66 19.27 16.60
N PRO A 74 8.38 18.09 16.01
CA PRO A 74 8.31 17.94 14.56
C PRO A 74 7.21 18.82 13.94
N TYR A 75 6.22 19.25 14.75
CA TYR A 75 5.13 20.14 14.34
C TYR A 75 5.53 21.62 14.30
N ASP A 76 6.71 21.98 14.81
CA ASP A 76 7.26 23.34 14.65
C ASP A 76 7.60 23.61 13.18
N ARG A 77 7.80 22.53 12.40
CA ARG A 77 7.80 22.61 10.94
C ARG A 77 6.38 22.88 10.44
N SER A 78 6.18 24.08 9.89
CA SER A 78 4.93 24.40 9.19
C SER A 78 4.61 23.35 8.13
N THR A 79 3.32 22.98 8.03
CA THR A 79 2.78 21.96 7.09
C THR A 79 3.16 20.51 7.36
N TYR A 80 3.84 20.18 8.46
CA TYR A 80 4.03 18.79 8.87
C TYR A 80 2.74 18.17 9.42
N ARG A 81 2.06 17.36 8.59
CA ARG A 81 0.76 16.72 8.91
C ARG A 81 0.86 15.21 9.15
N TYR A 82 2.05 14.72 9.48
CA TYR A 82 2.34 13.29 9.58
C TYR A 82 2.55 12.87 11.03
N THR A 83 2.59 11.57 11.29
CA THR A 83 2.88 11.05 12.64
C THR A 83 4.34 11.31 13.03
N PRO A 84 4.66 11.61 14.30
CA PRO A 84 6.05 11.82 14.73
C PRO A 84 6.93 10.59 14.53
N LEU A 85 6.33 9.38 14.46
CA LEU A 85 7.09 8.17 14.14
C LEU A 85 7.80 8.26 12.78
N LEU A 86 7.23 9.01 11.82
CA LEU A 86 7.86 9.19 10.52
C LEU A 86 9.07 10.12 10.61
N SER A 87 9.02 11.21 11.40
CA SER A 87 10.20 12.04 11.63
C SER A 87 11.27 11.28 12.41
N PHE A 88 10.88 10.47 13.41
CA PHE A 88 11.83 9.62 14.14
C PHE A 88 12.54 8.62 13.22
N LEU A 89 11.81 8.00 12.30
CA LEU A 89 12.35 7.07 11.31
C LEU A 89 13.35 7.73 10.35
N LEU A 90 13.22 9.04 10.14
CA LEU A 90 14.03 9.84 9.22
C LEU A 90 15.10 10.70 9.91
N ILE A 91 15.31 10.54 11.22
CA ILE A 91 16.45 11.16 11.94
C ILE A 91 17.80 10.91 11.22
N PRO A 92 18.09 9.71 10.67
CA PRO A 92 19.35 9.50 9.94
C PRO A 92 19.51 10.35 8.67
N ASN A 93 18.45 10.99 8.15
CA ASN A 93 18.58 11.99 7.10
C ASN A 93 19.47 13.17 7.52
N ILE A 94 19.43 13.52 8.80
CA ILE A 94 20.18 14.63 9.39
C ILE A 94 21.55 14.14 9.89
N LEU A 95 21.58 12.98 10.56
CA LEU A 95 22.80 12.48 11.20
C LEU A 95 23.78 11.78 10.23
N VAL A 96 23.28 11.17 9.16
CA VAL A 96 24.10 10.35 8.24
C VAL A 96 24.15 10.98 6.86
N HIS A 97 23.00 11.07 6.18
CA HIS A 97 22.94 11.61 4.81
C HIS A 97 21.50 11.94 4.40
N LYS A 98 21.28 13.07 3.72
CA LYS A 98 19.94 13.54 3.29
C LYS A 98 19.16 12.50 2.46
N ALA A 99 19.84 11.67 1.67
CA ALA A 99 19.22 10.63 0.85
C ALA A 99 18.82 9.34 1.60
N PHE A 100 19.09 9.22 2.91
CA PHE A 100 18.78 8.01 3.68
C PHE A 100 17.30 7.61 3.58
N GLY A 101 16.38 8.56 3.71
CA GLY A 101 14.94 8.32 3.62
C GLY A 101 14.50 7.81 2.25
N LYS A 102 15.08 8.34 1.16
CA LYS A 102 14.85 7.82 -0.20
C LYS A 102 15.29 6.34 -0.29
N LEU A 103 16.44 5.99 0.28
CA LEU A 103 16.91 4.59 0.33
C LEU A 103 15.97 3.72 1.16
N LEU A 104 15.50 4.19 2.31
CA LEU A 104 14.53 3.49 3.15
C LEU A 104 13.22 3.21 2.39
N PHE A 105 12.69 4.21 1.67
CA PHE A 105 11.46 4.04 0.90
C PHE A 105 11.63 3.07 -0.27
N VAL A 106 12.79 3.10 -0.94
CA VAL A 106 13.15 2.09 -1.95
C VAL A 106 13.23 0.70 -1.33
N ILE A 107 13.83 0.53 -0.15
CA ILE A 107 13.88 -0.77 0.55
C ILE A 107 12.45 -1.25 0.85
N CYS A 108 11.57 -0.38 1.38
CA CYS A 108 10.18 -0.71 1.62
C CYS A 108 9.44 -1.10 0.33
N ASP A 109 9.70 -0.43 -0.79
CA ASP A 109 9.12 -0.77 -2.10
C ASP A 109 9.59 -2.13 -2.63
N MET A 110 10.87 -2.47 -2.45
CA MET A 110 11.38 -3.81 -2.79
C MET A 110 10.76 -4.89 -1.90
N ILE A 111 10.55 -4.59 -0.61
CA ILE A 111 9.82 -5.47 0.33
C ILE A 111 8.38 -5.67 -0.16
N ILE A 112 7.69 -4.60 -0.61
CA ILE A 112 6.36 -4.71 -1.19
C ILE A 112 6.38 -5.70 -2.36
N GLY A 113 7.29 -5.55 -3.33
CA GLY A 113 7.42 -6.47 -4.45
C GLY A 113 7.58 -7.94 -4.03
N TYR A 114 8.38 -8.19 -3.01
CA TYR A 114 8.56 -9.53 -2.43
C TYR A 114 7.31 -10.07 -1.72
N LEU A 115 6.63 -9.22 -0.94
CA LEU A 115 5.40 -9.58 -0.24
C LEU A 115 4.29 -9.90 -1.25
N LEU A 116 4.18 -9.14 -2.33
CA LEU A 116 3.22 -9.40 -3.41
C LEU A 116 3.42 -10.78 -4.02
N LYS A 117 4.65 -11.11 -4.43
CA LYS A 117 4.98 -12.46 -4.91
C LYS A 117 4.54 -13.52 -3.90
N SER A 118 4.85 -13.31 -2.62
CA SER A 118 4.56 -14.26 -1.55
C SER A 118 3.06 -14.42 -1.23
N ILE A 119 2.28 -13.34 -1.37
CA ILE A 119 0.83 -13.33 -1.19
C ILE A 119 0.17 -14.05 -2.37
N LEU A 120 0.62 -13.79 -3.60
CA LEU A 120 0.12 -14.45 -4.81
C LEU A 120 0.30 -15.96 -4.77
N ILE A 121 1.47 -16.44 -4.35
CA ILE A 121 1.76 -17.87 -4.18
C ILE A 121 0.79 -18.52 -3.18
N GLN A 122 0.53 -17.86 -2.05
CA GLN A 122 -0.37 -18.39 -1.02
C GLN A 122 -1.85 -18.36 -1.44
N ARG A 123 -2.23 -17.36 -2.24
CA ARG A 123 -3.60 -17.19 -2.73
C ARG A 123 -3.92 -18.12 -3.90
N PHE A 124 -2.97 -18.32 -4.80
CA PHE A 124 -3.15 -19.07 -6.04
C PHE A 124 -2.12 -20.22 -6.14
N PRO A 125 -2.40 -21.39 -5.55
CA PRO A 125 -1.44 -22.51 -5.51
C PRO A 125 -1.09 -23.07 -6.89
N LYS A 126 -1.98 -22.87 -7.88
CA LYS A 126 -1.82 -23.34 -9.26
C LYS A 126 -1.30 -22.25 -10.23
N ILE A 127 -0.81 -21.12 -9.71
CA ILE A 127 -0.31 -20.04 -10.56
C ILE A 127 0.90 -20.50 -11.37
N LYS A 128 0.93 -20.21 -12.66
CA LYS A 128 2.09 -20.47 -13.53
C LYS A 128 3.25 -19.56 -13.13
N GLU A 129 4.47 -20.09 -13.16
CA GLU A 129 5.68 -19.33 -12.82
C GLU A 129 5.88 -18.11 -13.74
N SER A 130 5.57 -18.24 -15.03
CA SER A 130 5.64 -17.13 -16.00
C SER A 130 4.67 -16.00 -15.65
N MET A 131 3.47 -16.34 -15.19
CA MET A 131 2.46 -15.38 -14.76
C MET A 131 2.85 -14.68 -13.46
N LEU A 132 3.36 -15.45 -12.50
CA LEU A 132 3.89 -14.91 -11.24
C LEU A 132 5.06 -13.95 -11.49
N PHE A 133 5.97 -14.32 -12.41
CA PHE A 133 7.07 -13.48 -12.84
C PHE A 133 6.57 -12.19 -13.51
N ALA A 134 5.62 -12.28 -14.43
CA ALA A 134 5.02 -11.13 -15.09
C ALA A 134 4.36 -10.17 -14.08
N CYS A 135 3.55 -10.68 -13.16
CA CYS A 135 2.90 -9.89 -12.11
C CYS A 135 3.91 -9.18 -11.20
N THR A 136 4.96 -9.90 -10.78
CA THR A 136 6.00 -9.36 -9.89
C THR A 136 6.83 -8.29 -10.61
N THR A 137 7.19 -8.55 -11.86
CA THR A 137 7.97 -7.62 -12.69
C THR A 137 7.16 -6.38 -13.03
N ALA A 138 5.85 -6.53 -13.30
CA ALA A 138 4.93 -5.43 -13.55
C ALA A 138 4.83 -4.47 -12.36
N TRP A 139 5.06 -4.93 -11.12
CA TRP A 139 5.20 -4.06 -9.97
C TRP A 139 6.58 -3.38 -9.91
N ILE A 140 7.65 -4.18 -9.93
CA ILE A 140 9.02 -3.71 -9.70
C ILE A 140 9.47 -2.73 -10.78
N LEU A 141 9.06 -2.95 -12.03
CA LEU A 141 9.41 -2.09 -13.17
C LEU A 141 8.32 -1.07 -13.50
N ASN A 142 7.32 -0.89 -12.64
CA ASN A 142 6.31 0.13 -12.85
C ASN A 142 6.93 1.53 -12.70
N PRO A 143 6.91 2.39 -13.73
CA PRO A 143 7.50 3.72 -13.66
C PRO A 143 6.86 4.59 -12.57
N PHE A 144 5.58 4.40 -12.26
CA PHE A 144 4.91 5.14 -11.18
C PHE A 144 5.44 4.73 -9.80
N VAL A 145 5.57 3.43 -9.55
CA VAL A 145 6.05 2.91 -8.26
C VAL A 145 7.52 3.29 -8.04
N ILE A 146 8.33 3.15 -9.09
CA ILE A 146 9.73 3.60 -9.10
C ILE A 146 9.78 5.08 -8.71
N ASN A 147 9.06 5.94 -9.44
CA ASN A 147 9.10 7.38 -9.22
C ASN A 147 8.63 7.78 -7.81
N VAL A 148 7.58 7.17 -7.28
CA VAL A 148 7.08 7.52 -5.93
C VAL A 148 8.10 7.18 -4.85
N SER A 149 8.76 6.02 -4.94
CA SER A 149 9.79 5.62 -3.97
C SER A 149 11.06 6.46 -4.09
N THR A 150 11.53 6.77 -5.31
CA THR A 150 12.77 7.52 -5.54
C THR A 150 12.62 9.03 -5.29
N ARG A 151 11.42 9.59 -5.45
CA ARG A 151 11.13 11.01 -5.13
C ARG A 151 11.08 11.30 -3.63
N GLY A 152 11.06 10.28 -2.77
CA GLY A 152 11.05 10.49 -1.31
C GLY A 152 9.66 10.46 -0.67
N ASN A 153 8.70 9.70 -1.22
CA ASN A 153 7.37 9.63 -0.63
C ASN A 153 7.25 8.47 0.38
N ALA A 154 6.70 8.75 1.57
CA ALA A 154 6.52 7.77 2.65
C ALA A 154 5.40 6.73 2.40
N GLU A 155 4.63 6.86 1.31
CA GLU A 155 3.58 5.89 0.94
C GLU A 155 4.12 4.45 0.81
N SER A 156 5.38 4.26 0.39
CA SER A 156 6.00 2.93 0.31
C SER A 156 6.12 2.26 1.69
N VAL A 157 6.32 3.03 2.76
CA VAL A 157 6.37 2.50 4.14
C VAL A 157 4.99 2.02 4.58
N ILE A 158 3.96 2.84 4.34
CA ILE A 158 2.56 2.52 4.68
C ILE A 158 2.11 1.28 3.88
N GLY A 159 2.41 1.24 2.58
CA GLY A 159 2.12 0.11 1.71
C GLY A 159 2.78 -1.19 2.19
N ALA A 160 4.05 -1.12 2.62
CA ALA A 160 4.76 -2.26 3.17
C ALA A 160 4.09 -2.78 4.46
N MET A 161 3.68 -1.91 5.38
CA MET A 161 2.99 -2.30 6.61
C MET A 161 1.62 -2.95 6.34
N VAL A 162 0.84 -2.40 5.41
CA VAL A 162 -0.46 -2.99 5.00
C VAL A 162 -0.26 -4.38 4.40
N LEU A 163 0.72 -4.55 3.51
CA LEU A 163 1.00 -5.86 2.90
C LEU A 163 1.63 -6.85 3.89
N LEU A 164 2.42 -6.39 4.85
CA LEU A 164 2.90 -7.23 5.96
C LEU A 164 1.74 -7.76 6.78
N SER A 165 0.73 -6.92 7.07
CA SER A 165 -0.50 -7.35 7.73
C SER A 165 -1.18 -8.48 6.95
N VAL A 166 -1.42 -8.29 5.65
CA VAL A 166 -2.04 -9.31 4.78
C VAL A 166 -1.18 -10.58 4.71
N TYR A 167 0.13 -10.44 4.58
CA TYR A 167 1.06 -11.57 4.53
C TYR A 167 1.02 -12.42 5.81
N PHE A 168 1.08 -11.79 6.98
CA PHE A 168 0.97 -12.50 8.25
C PHE A 168 -0.42 -13.10 8.48
N LEU A 169 -1.45 -12.44 7.96
CA LEU A 169 -2.81 -12.97 7.96
C LEU A 169 -2.91 -14.26 7.14
N PHE A 170 -2.21 -14.38 6.01
CA PHE A 170 -2.17 -15.61 5.23
C PHE A 170 -1.30 -16.70 5.88
N LYS A 171 -0.22 -16.29 6.57
CA LYS A 171 0.63 -17.18 7.38
C LYS A 171 0.02 -17.62 8.72
N LYS A 172 -1.25 -17.28 8.98
CA LYS A 172 -1.97 -17.63 10.22
C LYS A 172 -1.38 -17.03 11.50
N ARG A 173 -0.60 -15.94 11.38
CA ARG A 173 -0.02 -15.19 12.50
C ARG A 173 -0.85 -13.96 12.80
N LEU A 174 -2.03 -14.18 13.39
CA LEU A 174 -3.06 -13.15 13.58
C LEU A 174 -2.59 -11.96 14.44
N ILE A 175 -1.84 -12.21 15.52
CA ILE A 175 -1.33 -11.14 16.40
C ILE A 175 -0.39 -10.22 15.63
N LEU A 176 0.59 -10.76 14.91
CA LEU A 176 1.53 -9.97 14.10
C LEU A 176 0.80 -9.19 13.00
N ALA A 177 -0.16 -9.83 12.32
CA ALA A 177 -0.98 -9.14 11.32
C ALA A 177 -1.71 -7.92 11.91
N SER A 178 -2.25 -8.08 13.12
CA SER A 178 -2.96 -7.01 13.85
C SER A 178 -2.03 -5.86 14.26
N ILE A 179 -0.81 -6.18 14.70
CA ILE A 179 0.21 -5.19 15.08
C ILE A 179 0.59 -4.32 13.88
N PHE A 180 0.99 -4.94 12.76
CA PHE A 180 1.35 -4.21 11.54
C PHE A 180 0.16 -3.43 10.95
N TYR A 181 -1.06 -3.95 11.08
CA TYR A 181 -2.26 -3.23 10.69
C TYR A 181 -2.48 -1.97 11.52
N GLY A 182 -2.48 -2.07 12.85
CA GLY A 182 -2.64 -0.91 13.74
C GLY A 182 -1.52 0.12 13.55
N LEU A 183 -0.28 -0.34 13.31
CA LEU A 183 0.84 0.53 12.95
C LEU A 183 0.57 1.29 11.64
N SER A 184 0.05 0.62 10.61
CA SER A 184 -0.27 1.27 9.33
C SER A 184 -1.35 2.36 9.47
N VAL A 185 -2.38 2.11 10.28
CA VAL A 185 -3.46 3.08 10.57
C VAL A 185 -2.93 4.26 11.39
N HIS A 186 -1.99 4.01 12.29
CA HIS A 186 -1.34 5.09 13.05
C HIS A 186 -0.50 6.00 12.14
N PHE A 187 0.25 5.43 11.20
CA PHE A 187 1.05 6.19 10.23
C PHE A 187 0.21 7.06 9.30
N LYS A 188 -0.96 6.54 8.88
CA LYS A 188 -1.95 7.29 8.11
C LYS A 188 -3.31 6.69 8.38
N ILE A 189 -4.33 7.53 8.57
CA ILE A 189 -5.69 7.05 8.90
C ILE A 189 -6.31 6.21 7.76
N TYR A 190 -5.91 6.44 6.51
CA TYR A 190 -6.53 5.85 5.31
C TYR A 190 -6.61 4.29 5.32
N PRO A 191 -5.55 3.54 5.68
CA PRO A 191 -5.61 2.08 5.90
C PRO A 191 -6.79 1.55 6.75
N ILE A 192 -7.49 2.39 7.52
CA ILE A 192 -8.69 1.99 8.26
C ILE A 192 -9.77 1.39 7.36
N ILE A 193 -9.83 1.76 6.07
CA ILE A 193 -10.79 1.20 5.10
C ILE A 193 -10.62 -0.32 4.90
N TYR A 194 -9.41 -0.84 5.12
CA TYR A 194 -9.13 -2.27 4.98
C TYR A 194 -9.62 -3.10 6.18
N SER A 195 -10.12 -2.45 7.24
CA SER A 195 -10.67 -3.14 8.42
C SER A 195 -11.84 -4.04 8.03
N ILE A 196 -12.74 -3.56 7.17
CA ILE A 196 -13.93 -4.29 6.72
C ILE A 196 -13.54 -5.59 6.00
N PRO A 197 -12.75 -5.58 4.90
CA PRO A 197 -12.38 -6.81 4.22
C PRO A 197 -11.55 -7.76 5.10
N ILE A 198 -10.65 -7.25 5.95
CA ILE A 198 -9.87 -8.09 6.87
C ILE A 198 -10.80 -8.75 7.91
N TYR A 199 -11.74 -8.01 8.46
CA TYR A 199 -12.73 -8.52 9.41
C TYR A 199 -13.61 -9.61 8.81
N LEU A 200 -14.07 -9.41 7.57
CA LEU A 200 -14.86 -10.40 6.84
C LEU A 200 -14.03 -11.64 6.50
N TYR A 201 -12.75 -11.49 6.19
CA TYR A 201 -11.83 -12.61 5.90
C TYR A 201 -11.58 -13.50 7.13
N ILE A 202 -11.49 -12.93 8.33
CA ILE A 202 -11.27 -13.69 9.56
C ILE A 202 -12.57 -14.38 9.97
N ASP A 203 -12.71 -15.67 9.70
CA ASP A 203 -13.89 -16.46 10.11
C ASP A 203 -13.58 -17.42 11.28
N LYS A 204 -14.58 -18.20 11.72
CA LYS A 204 -14.41 -19.18 12.81
C LYS A 204 -13.41 -20.28 12.45
N ASN A 205 -13.33 -20.61 11.16
CA ASN A 205 -12.47 -21.65 10.61
C ASN A 205 -11.14 -21.09 10.08
N TYR A 206 -10.78 -19.86 10.48
CA TYR A 206 -9.64 -19.13 9.93
C TYR A 206 -8.34 -19.93 9.96
N TYR A 207 -8.08 -20.66 11.04
CA TYR A 207 -6.87 -21.48 11.17
C TYR A 207 -6.89 -22.74 10.30
N ASN A 208 -8.07 -23.29 10.03
CA ASN A 208 -8.23 -24.56 9.31
C ASN A 208 -8.38 -24.36 7.79
N LYS A 209 -8.81 -23.18 7.34
CA LYS A 209 -9.04 -22.87 5.93
C LYS A 209 -7.79 -22.27 5.28
N LEU A 210 -7.32 -22.88 4.19
CA LEU A 210 -6.21 -22.33 3.39
C LEU A 210 -6.63 -20.99 2.74
N PRO A 211 -5.69 -20.04 2.56
CA PRO A 211 -5.99 -18.76 1.91
C PRO A 211 -6.59 -18.91 0.50
N SER A 212 -6.23 -19.97 -0.22
CA SER A 212 -6.73 -20.31 -1.55
C SER A 212 -8.17 -20.83 -1.58
N SER A 213 -8.70 -21.33 -0.45
CA SER A 213 -10.04 -21.92 -0.38
C SER A 213 -11.15 -20.89 -0.18
N TYR A 214 -10.83 -19.61 -0.05
CA TYR A 214 -11.82 -18.54 0.08
C TYR A 214 -12.28 -18.06 -1.31
N ASN A 215 -13.46 -18.51 -1.73
CA ASN A 215 -14.10 -18.10 -2.98
C ASN A 215 -15.02 -16.88 -2.76
N SER A 216 -14.96 -15.91 -3.68
CA SER A 216 -15.83 -14.72 -3.69
C SER A 216 -17.28 -15.03 -4.07
N THR A 217 -17.55 -16.23 -4.57
CA THR A 217 -18.87 -16.70 -5.03
C THR A 217 -19.67 -17.43 -3.96
N ASP A 218 -19.08 -17.68 -2.79
CA ASP A 218 -19.76 -18.35 -1.69
C ASP A 218 -20.79 -17.37 -1.10
N ARG A 219 -22.07 -17.55 -1.44
CA ARG A 219 -23.17 -16.73 -0.92
C ARG A 219 -23.40 -17.07 0.55
N SER A 220 -22.53 -16.56 1.41
CA SER A 220 -22.81 -16.56 2.84
C SER A 220 -24.03 -15.66 3.07
N SER A 221 -25.11 -16.24 3.58
CA SER A 221 -26.30 -15.47 3.93
C SER A 221 -25.90 -14.37 4.92
N PHE A 222 -26.44 -13.16 4.74
CA PHE A 222 -26.19 -12.02 5.62
C PHE A 222 -26.47 -12.37 7.11
N SER A 223 -27.43 -13.27 7.35
CA SER A 223 -27.73 -13.83 8.68
C SER A 223 -26.55 -14.63 9.27
N THR A 224 -25.82 -15.38 8.45
CA THR A 224 -24.62 -16.14 8.88
C THR A 224 -23.45 -15.21 9.20
N ILE A 225 -23.32 -14.10 8.46
CA ILE A 225 -22.33 -13.06 8.77
C ILE A 225 -22.67 -12.41 10.13
N LEU A 226 -23.94 -12.04 10.35
CA LEU A 226 -24.41 -11.44 11.61
C LEU A 226 -24.20 -12.37 12.81
N LYS A 227 -24.59 -13.64 12.69
CA LYS A 227 -24.41 -14.64 13.76
C LYS A 227 -22.94 -14.87 14.11
N ASN A 228 -22.03 -14.66 13.15
CA ASN A 228 -20.59 -14.82 13.34
C ASN A 228 -19.83 -13.51 13.59
N ILE A 229 -20.50 -12.39 13.84
CA ILE A 229 -19.85 -11.10 14.12
C ILE A 229 -18.88 -11.27 15.30
N PHE A 230 -19.33 -11.80 16.44
CA PHE A 230 -18.51 -11.93 17.64
C PHE A 230 -17.71 -13.23 17.69
N ASN A 231 -16.72 -13.33 16.82
CA ASN A 231 -15.76 -14.44 16.82
C ASN A 231 -14.51 -14.07 17.63
N LYS A 232 -13.99 -15.02 18.44
CA LYS A 232 -12.73 -14.86 19.19
C LYS A 232 -11.59 -14.35 18.30
N ASN A 233 -11.42 -14.88 17.09
CA ASN A 233 -10.35 -14.46 16.19
C ASN A 233 -10.52 -13.01 15.71
N ARG A 234 -11.76 -12.60 15.43
CA ARG A 234 -12.09 -11.22 15.01
C ARG A 234 -11.85 -10.24 16.16
N LEU A 235 -12.28 -10.61 17.37
CA LEU A 235 -12.07 -9.82 18.57
C LEU A 235 -10.58 -9.70 18.90
N THR A 236 -9.81 -10.79 18.82
CA THR A 236 -8.35 -10.73 19.01
C THR A 236 -7.72 -9.77 18.01
N PHE A 237 -8.11 -9.83 16.73
CA PHE A 237 -7.56 -8.92 15.71
C PHE A 237 -7.92 -7.46 16.03
N PHE A 238 -9.18 -7.21 16.36
CA PHE A 238 -9.68 -5.89 16.73
C PHE A 238 -8.96 -5.33 17.96
N PHE A 239 -8.93 -6.06 19.07
CA PHE A 239 -8.33 -5.58 20.31
C PHE A 239 -6.82 -5.39 20.18
N VAL A 240 -6.09 -6.29 19.52
CA VAL A 240 -4.64 -6.11 19.34
C VAL A 240 -4.34 -4.91 18.45
N SER A 241 -5.05 -4.75 17.32
CA SER A 241 -4.84 -3.60 16.42
C SER A 241 -5.29 -2.26 17.04
N ALA A 242 -6.39 -2.25 17.79
CA ALA A 242 -6.84 -1.09 18.54
C ALA A 242 -5.83 -0.74 19.65
N THR A 243 -5.32 -1.74 20.37
CA THR A 243 -4.31 -1.50 21.42
C THR A 243 -3.02 -0.95 20.83
N THR A 244 -2.53 -1.45 19.69
CA THR A 244 -1.33 -0.87 19.07
C THR A 244 -1.56 0.55 18.58
N PHE A 245 -2.69 0.83 17.93
CA PHE A 245 -3.04 2.17 17.51
C PHE A 245 -3.17 3.14 18.70
N LEU A 246 -3.95 2.77 19.71
CA LEU A 246 -4.22 3.62 20.88
C LEU A 246 -2.98 3.82 21.74
N SER A 247 -2.16 2.78 21.95
CA SER A 247 -0.92 2.92 22.72
C SER A 247 0.07 3.85 22.04
N LEU A 248 0.28 3.72 20.72
CA LEU A 248 1.13 4.65 19.97
C LEU A 248 0.58 6.07 19.99
N THR A 249 -0.73 6.22 19.76
CA THR A 249 -1.40 7.52 19.83
C THR A 249 -1.24 8.15 21.21
N PHE A 250 -1.42 7.37 22.27
CA PHE A 250 -1.28 7.83 23.65
C PHE A 250 0.16 8.25 23.95
N ILE A 251 1.16 7.46 23.56
CA ILE A 251 2.58 7.81 23.73
C ILE A 251 2.91 9.11 22.98
N MET A 252 2.48 9.25 21.72
CA MET A 252 2.73 10.46 20.94
C MET A 252 2.00 11.68 21.52
N TYR A 253 0.80 11.49 22.07
CA TYR A 253 0.05 12.54 22.77
C TYR A 253 0.73 12.96 24.08
N LEU A 254 1.33 12.03 24.82
CA LEU A 254 2.11 12.39 26.02
C LEU A 254 3.33 13.25 25.69
N ILE A 255 3.96 13.03 24.53
CA ILE A 255 5.15 13.78 24.11
C ILE A 255 4.78 15.15 23.53
N TYR A 256 3.80 15.22 22.63
CA TYR A 256 3.51 16.42 21.82
C TYR A 256 2.14 17.06 22.09
N GLY A 257 1.34 16.49 22.99
CA GLY A 257 0.04 17.01 23.39
C GLY A 257 -0.98 17.09 22.25
N TYR A 258 -1.86 18.10 22.34
CA TYR A 258 -2.97 18.29 21.39
C TYR A 258 -2.50 18.59 19.96
N ILE A 259 -1.33 19.23 19.80
CA ILE A 259 -0.79 19.58 18.47
C ILE A 259 -0.66 18.34 17.60
N PHE A 260 -0.16 17.22 18.15
CA PHE A 260 -0.11 15.93 17.44
C PHE A 260 -1.48 15.48 16.94
N LEU A 261 -2.49 15.42 17.82
CA LEU A 261 -3.82 14.96 17.44
C LEU A 261 -4.46 15.85 16.37
N PHE A 262 -4.25 17.16 16.49
CA PHE A 262 -4.77 18.11 15.53
C PHE A 262 -4.10 17.97 14.16
N GLU A 263 -2.76 18.06 14.13
CA GLU A 263 -1.98 18.07 12.89
C GLU A 263 -2.05 16.74 12.14
N THR A 264 -2.00 15.60 12.84
CA THR A 264 -1.99 14.26 12.23
C THR A 264 -3.38 13.72 11.89
N TYR A 265 -4.41 14.01 12.68
CA TYR A 265 -5.74 13.40 12.49
C TYR A 265 -6.85 14.41 12.21
N LEU A 266 -7.07 15.39 13.09
CA LEU A 266 -8.26 16.26 13.02
C LEU A 266 -8.19 17.26 11.86
N TYR A 267 -6.99 17.70 11.49
CA TYR A 267 -6.80 18.65 10.39
C TYR A 267 -7.41 18.14 9.07
N HIS A 268 -7.32 16.83 8.82
CA HIS A 268 -7.91 16.21 7.63
C HIS A 268 -9.44 16.19 7.63
N VAL A 269 -10.08 16.27 8.81
CA VAL A 269 -11.53 16.34 8.93
C VAL A 269 -12.03 17.77 8.74
N ILE A 270 -11.28 18.74 9.25
CA ILE A 270 -11.66 20.17 9.22
C ILE A 270 -11.34 20.80 7.87
N ARG A 271 -10.28 20.33 7.20
CA ARG A 271 -9.86 20.86 5.90
C ARG A 271 -10.81 20.39 4.79
N ALA A 272 -11.73 21.27 4.40
CA ALA A 272 -12.52 21.14 3.18
C ALA A 272 -11.70 21.62 1.96
N ASP A 273 -10.68 20.87 1.53
CA ASP A 273 -9.92 21.22 0.32
C ASP A 273 -10.36 20.38 -0.89
N ASN A 274 -11.15 20.99 -1.77
CA ASN A 274 -11.67 20.36 -2.97
C ASN A 274 -10.63 20.25 -4.11
N ARG A 275 -9.46 20.90 -4.02
CA ARG A 275 -8.51 20.99 -5.15
C ARG A 275 -7.63 19.76 -5.36
N HIS A 276 -7.49 18.89 -4.36
CA HIS A 276 -6.66 17.68 -4.42
C HIS A 276 -7.45 16.38 -4.49
N ASN A 277 -8.76 16.47 -4.73
CA ASN A 277 -9.59 15.32 -5.00
C ASN A 277 -9.34 14.80 -6.42
N PHE A 278 -8.46 13.80 -6.55
CA PHE A 278 -8.35 12.94 -7.75
C PHE A 278 -9.64 12.12 -8.03
N SER A 279 -10.69 12.28 -7.22
CA SER A 279 -12.01 11.79 -7.54
C SER A 279 -12.60 12.56 -8.72
N VAL A 280 -13.11 11.85 -9.72
CA VAL A 280 -13.89 12.38 -10.87
C VAL A 280 -14.95 13.40 -10.44
N CYS A 281 -15.51 13.26 -9.23
CA CYS A 281 -16.56 14.13 -8.70
C CYS A 281 -16.12 15.58 -8.47
N GLY A 282 -14.83 15.84 -8.16
CA GLY A 282 -14.33 17.20 -7.91
C GLY A 282 -14.23 18.07 -9.16
N ARG A 283 -14.12 17.45 -10.35
CA ARG A 283 -13.99 18.18 -11.63
C ARG A 283 -15.31 18.34 -12.38
N ILE A 284 -16.37 17.62 -11.98
CA ILE A 284 -17.71 17.74 -12.57
C ILE A 284 -18.51 18.90 -11.92
N GLY A 285 -18.14 19.34 -10.72
CA GLY A 285 -18.82 20.43 -9.99
C GLY A 285 -18.56 21.86 -10.49
N VAL A 286 -17.72 22.07 -11.51
CA VAL A 286 -17.43 23.41 -12.08
C VAL A 286 -17.61 23.43 -13.60
N VAL A 287 -18.42 22.53 -14.15
CA VAL A 287 -18.88 22.64 -15.55
C VAL A 287 -20.40 22.82 -15.55
N GLY A 288 -20.80 23.99 -15.09
CA GLY A 288 -22.16 24.48 -15.15
C GLY A 288 -22.10 25.97 -14.86
N ILE A 289 -22.22 26.78 -15.93
CA ILE A 289 -22.15 28.25 -15.98
C ILE A 289 -20.76 28.78 -16.37
N GLY A 290 -20.55 28.95 -17.69
CA GLY A 290 -19.42 29.69 -18.24
C GLY A 290 -19.05 29.28 -19.66
N ARG A 291 -19.71 29.86 -20.67
CA ARG A 291 -19.27 29.81 -22.07
C ARG A 291 -17.89 30.47 -22.21
N CYS A 292 -16.88 29.74 -22.68
CA CYS A 292 -15.99 30.14 -23.79
C CYS A 292 -14.93 29.06 -24.02
N GLY A 293 -14.76 28.64 -25.27
CA GLY A 293 -13.82 27.61 -25.66
C GLY A 293 -12.37 28.09 -25.61
N ILE A 294 -11.46 27.15 -25.29
CA ILE A 294 -10.11 26.96 -25.83
C ILE A 294 -9.74 25.51 -25.47
N GLY A 295 -9.36 24.72 -26.46
CA GLY A 295 -9.14 23.28 -26.35
C GLY A 295 -7.87 22.91 -25.56
N ILE A 296 -7.98 21.85 -24.74
CA ILE A 296 -6.83 21.12 -24.18
C ILE A 296 -7.13 19.61 -24.24
N VAL A 297 -6.17 18.88 -24.80
CA VAL A 297 -6.12 17.44 -25.08
C VAL A 297 -6.37 16.58 -23.82
N PRO A 298 -7.17 15.50 -23.88
CA PRO A 298 -7.42 14.63 -22.73
C PRO A 298 -6.24 13.67 -22.51
N SER A 299 -5.67 13.67 -21.30
CA SER A 299 -4.70 12.66 -20.88
C SER A 299 -5.40 11.33 -20.56
N THR A 300 -4.87 10.26 -21.14
CA THR A 300 -5.43 8.91 -21.29
C THR A 300 -5.51 8.05 -20.01
N GLY A 301 -5.35 8.64 -18.83
CA GLY A 301 -5.35 7.92 -17.54
C GLY A 301 -6.71 7.76 -16.86
N THR A 302 -7.69 8.60 -17.19
CA THR A 302 -8.94 8.72 -16.41
C THR A 302 -10.05 7.72 -16.79
N THR A 303 -9.99 7.12 -17.97
CA THR A 303 -11.04 6.21 -18.45
C THR A 303 -10.91 4.79 -17.86
N ILE A 304 -9.74 4.42 -17.35
CA ILE A 304 -9.48 3.08 -16.78
C ILE A 304 -10.01 2.96 -15.34
N ALA A 305 -10.10 4.08 -14.60
CA ALA A 305 -10.55 4.10 -13.21
C ALA A 305 -12.06 3.88 -13.03
N CYS A 306 -12.89 4.29 -14.00
CA CYS A 306 -14.35 4.16 -13.90
C CYS A 306 -14.83 2.70 -14.03
N ASN A 307 -14.06 1.85 -14.74
CA ASN A 307 -14.35 0.42 -14.87
C ASN A 307 -13.89 -0.42 -13.66
N GLN A 308 -13.15 0.16 -12.70
CA GLN A 308 -12.70 -0.55 -11.49
C GLN A 308 -13.82 -0.70 -10.44
N LEU A 309 -14.82 0.20 -10.41
CA LEU A 309 -15.95 0.12 -9.48
C LEU A 309 -16.97 -0.97 -9.85
N GLY A 310 -17.19 -1.24 -11.14
CA GLY A 310 -17.98 -2.39 -11.59
C GLY A 310 -17.32 -3.74 -11.30
N LEU A 311 -16.02 -3.75 -10.98
CA LEU A 311 -15.25 -4.95 -10.74
C LEU A 311 -15.10 -5.29 -9.24
N LEU A 312 -15.25 -4.30 -8.36
CA LEU A 312 -15.44 -4.52 -6.91
C LEU A 312 -16.72 -5.33 -6.62
N GLN A 313 -17.76 -5.20 -7.46
CA GLN A 313 -18.96 -6.06 -7.42
C GLN A 313 -18.67 -7.52 -7.79
N ARG A 314 -17.65 -7.80 -8.64
CA ARG A 314 -17.30 -9.16 -9.07
C ARG A 314 -16.24 -9.84 -8.21
N LEU A 315 -15.56 -9.10 -7.34
CA LEU A 315 -14.52 -9.62 -6.42
C LEU A 315 -14.96 -9.73 -4.95
N GLY A 316 -16.26 -9.57 -4.65
CA GLY A 316 -16.84 -10.03 -3.37
C GLY A 316 -16.43 -9.26 -2.12
N VAL A 317 -16.16 -7.96 -2.21
CA VAL A 317 -15.85 -7.11 -1.03
C VAL A 317 -17.03 -6.22 -0.61
N LEU A 318 -18.03 -5.99 -1.46
CA LEU A 318 -19.24 -5.25 -1.10
C LEU A 318 -20.44 -5.84 -1.84
N HIS A 319 -21.17 -6.75 -1.19
CA HIS A 319 -22.51 -7.17 -1.65
C HIS A 319 -23.58 -6.99 -0.56
N ALA A 320 -23.29 -6.18 0.46
CA ALA A 320 -24.23 -5.87 1.54
C ALA A 320 -24.86 -4.48 1.44
N ILE A 321 -24.49 -3.66 0.46
CA ILE A 321 -25.11 -2.35 0.25
C ILE A 321 -25.72 -2.35 -1.14
N GLY A 322 -27.05 -2.34 -1.16
CA GLY A 322 -27.87 -2.22 -2.36
C GLY A 322 -27.51 -0.98 -3.17
N ASN A 323 -28.09 -0.96 -4.36
CA ASN A 323 -27.78 -0.18 -5.55
C ASN A 323 -27.89 1.37 -5.44
N HIS A 324 -27.39 1.99 -4.36
CA HIS A 324 -27.44 3.45 -4.19
C HIS A 324 -26.07 4.04 -3.82
N ASN A 325 -25.54 4.84 -4.76
CA ASN A 325 -24.66 5.98 -4.56
C ASN A 325 -23.47 5.84 -3.58
N ILE A 326 -22.57 4.89 -3.82
CA ILE A 326 -21.21 4.95 -3.25
C ILE A 326 -20.23 5.26 -4.39
N ARG A 327 -20.08 6.55 -4.72
CA ARG A 327 -19.14 7.07 -5.73
C ARG A 327 -17.88 7.73 -5.12
N CYS A 328 -17.59 7.49 -3.85
CA CYS A 328 -16.44 8.07 -3.16
C CYS A 328 -15.62 6.99 -2.43
N VAL A 329 -14.74 6.30 -3.16
CA VAL A 329 -13.57 5.65 -2.55
C VAL A 329 -12.35 6.27 -3.21
N GLN A 330 -11.68 7.13 -2.47
CA GLN A 330 -10.50 7.86 -2.92
C GLN A 330 -9.33 6.88 -3.08
N GLN A 331 -8.61 7.02 -4.19
CA GLN A 331 -7.57 6.10 -4.67
C GLN A 331 -6.21 6.42 -4.04
N GLY A 332 -5.67 5.49 -3.24
CA GLY A 332 -4.22 5.46 -2.99
C GLY A 332 -3.52 4.79 -4.19
N LEU A 333 -2.49 5.43 -4.76
CA LEU A 333 -1.78 4.96 -5.97
C LEU A 333 -1.35 3.49 -5.86
N TYR A 334 -0.82 3.09 -4.69
CA TYR A 334 -0.42 1.72 -4.38
C TYR A 334 -1.60 0.75 -4.31
N GLY A 335 -2.75 1.19 -3.80
CA GLY A 335 -3.98 0.39 -3.78
C GLY A 335 -4.43 0.06 -5.20
N SER A 336 -4.52 1.06 -6.08
CA SER A 336 -4.94 0.89 -7.47
C SER A 336 -4.05 -0.07 -8.25
N VAL A 337 -2.72 0.05 -8.10
CA VAL A 337 -1.74 -0.82 -8.78
C VAL A 337 -1.76 -2.23 -8.16
N PHE A 338 -1.92 -2.34 -6.85
CA PHE A 338 -2.05 -3.63 -6.16
C PHE A 338 -3.28 -4.41 -6.65
N TYR A 339 -4.42 -3.73 -6.78
CA TYR A 339 -5.63 -4.31 -7.34
C TYR A 339 -5.44 -4.76 -8.78
N LEU A 340 -4.70 -4.01 -9.60
CA LEU A 340 -4.37 -4.41 -10.96
C LEU A 340 -3.53 -5.70 -10.98
N VAL A 341 -2.52 -5.82 -10.12
CA VAL A 341 -1.68 -7.03 -10.03
C VAL A 341 -2.51 -8.24 -9.61
N LEU A 342 -3.37 -8.07 -8.60
CA LEU A 342 -4.30 -9.12 -8.17
C LEU A 342 -5.31 -9.49 -9.25
N LEU A 343 -5.84 -8.51 -9.99
CA LEU A 343 -6.75 -8.73 -11.10
C LEU A 343 -6.08 -9.59 -12.17
N VAL A 344 -4.90 -9.17 -12.62
CA VAL A 344 -4.12 -9.86 -13.65
C VAL A 344 -3.86 -11.31 -13.19
N ALA A 345 -3.46 -11.51 -11.94
CA ALA A 345 -3.28 -12.84 -11.37
C ALA A 345 -4.58 -13.68 -11.34
N THR A 346 -5.73 -13.11 -10.93
CA THR A 346 -7.01 -13.82 -10.92
C THR A 346 -7.46 -14.24 -12.32
N VAL A 347 -7.29 -13.36 -13.30
CA VAL A 347 -7.65 -13.62 -14.70
C VAL A 347 -6.77 -14.73 -15.27
N GLY A 348 -5.45 -14.65 -15.08
CA GLY A 348 -4.54 -15.71 -15.53
C GLY A 348 -4.72 -17.04 -14.80
N ALA A 349 -5.22 -17.03 -13.57
CA ALA A 349 -5.57 -18.24 -12.82
C ALA A 349 -6.94 -18.84 -13.22
N ALA A 350 -7.84 -18.05 -13.81
CA ALA A 350 -9.18 -18.50 -14.21
C ALA A 350 -9.25 -19.02 -15.65
N TYR A 351 -8.32 -18.63 -16.52
CA TYR A 351 -8.20 -19.14 -17.90
C TYR A 351 -7.53 -20.53 -18.00
N HIS A 352 -7.38 -21.24 -16.88
CA HIS A 352 -6.83 -22.58 -16.76
C HIS A 352 -7.52 -23.33 -15.62
#